data_AF-A0A451F7F5-F1
#
_entry.id   AF-A0A451F7F5-F1
#
_cell.length_a   1.000
_cell.length_b   1.000
_cell.length_c   1.000
_cell.angle_alpha   90.00
_cell.angle_beta   90.00
_cell.angle_gamma   90.00
#
_symmetry.space_group_name_H-M   'P 1'
#
loop_
_entity.id
_entity.type
_entity.pdbx_description
1 polymer ?
#
loop_
_entity_poly.entity_id
_entity_poly.type
_entity_poly.pdbx_seq_one_letter_code
_entity_poly.pdbx_strand_id
1 'polypeptide(L)'
;MVKSTDKIQRWCGTFRAAVLGISGIVISFLAYQLIVNGQVRYLDSESFDLLWQSEQVGNGVLFALSVPLLAGMLLSVYWIIRLMKLFSKGLFFHNSCYTCYLGFIWTKIALELYSSGLTFSLDYWYHSLYHSNQVVLKIPFGELMTLGLFAVVAYLLKAAKEIEDENKEFV
;
A
#
# COMPACT_ATOMS: atom_id res chain seq x y z
N MET A 1 24.60 -20.06 18.88
CA MET A 1 23.90 -19.36 17.79
C MET A 1 22.67 -18.53 18.22
N VAL A 2 22.32 -18.43 19.52
CA VAL A 2 21.02 -17.87 19.98
C VAL A 2 20.94 -16.32 20.02
N LYS A 3 22.06 -15.59 20.13
CA LYS A 3 22.06 -14.12 20.34
C LYS A 3 21.64 -13.26 19.12
N SER A 4 21.63 -13.81 17.90
CA SER A 4 21.35 -13.06 16.66
C SER A 4 19.84 -12.88 16.44
N THR A 5 19.08 -13.96 16.61
CA THR A 5 17.63 -14.02 16.40
C THR A 5 16.85 -13.15 17.38
N ASP A 6 17.27 -13.07 18.64
CA ASP A 6 16.62 -12.23 19.66
C ASP A 6 16.70 -10.73 19.33
N LYS A 7 17.83 -10.28 18.77
CA LYS A 7 17.98 -8.89 18.30
C LYS A 7 17.03 -8.60 17.15
N ILE A 8 16.94 -9.50 16.17
CA ILE A 8 16.05 -9.33 15.01
C ILE A 8 14.58 -9.31 15.47
N GLN A 9 14.18 -10.21 16.37
CA GLN A 9 12.82 -10.24 16.91
C GLN A 9 12.45 -8.94 17.65
N ARG A 10 13.37 -8.37 18.45
CA ARG A 10 13.16 -7.10 19.15
C ARG A 10 13.07 -5.91 18.18
N TRP A 11 13.86 -5.92 17.12
CA TRP A 11 13.78 -4.94 16.04
C TRP A 11 12.43 -5.01 15.30
N CYS A 12 11.96 -6.22 14.95
CA CYS A 12 10.64 -6.39 14.34
C CYS A 12 9.49 -5.91 15.23
N GLY A 13 9.59 -6.14 16.54
CA GLY A 13 8.61 -5.62 17.52
C GLY A 13 8.56 -4.09 17.57
N THR A 14 9.74 -3.45 17.59
CA THR A 14 9.87 -1.99 17.58
C THR A 14 9.38 -1.39 16.26
N PHE A 15 9.76 -2.01 15.14
CA PHE A 15 9.29 -1.59 13.82
C PHE A 15 7.77 -1.71 13.68
N ARG A 16 7.16 -2.77 14.22
CA ARG A 16 5.69 -2.90 14.26
C ARG A 16 5.03 -1.74 15.01
N ALA A 17 5.58 -1.34 16.16
CA ALA A 17 5.05 -0.22 16.93
C ALA A 17 5.21 1.11 16.16
N ALA A 18 6.35 1.30 15.47
CA ALA A 18 6.58 2.45 14.62
C ALA A 18 5.58 2.53 13.46
N VAL A 19 5.36 1.41 12.75
CA VAL A 19 4.37 1.33 11.65
C VAL A 19 2.97 1.67 12.17
N LEU A 20 2.54 1.08 13.29
CA LEU A 20 1.25 1.39 13.90
C LEU A 20 1.13 2.86 14.32
N GLY A 21 2.18 3.44 14.90
CA GLY A 21 2.21 4.85 15.29
C GLY A 21 2.07 5.78 14.09
N ILE A 22 2.87 5.57 13.03
CA ILE A 22 2.81 6.37 11.81
C ILE A 22 1.44 6.22 11.15
N SER A 23 0.93 4.99 10.99
CA SER A 23 -0.40 4.76 10.42
C SER A 23 -1.50 5.44 11.25
N GLY A 24 -1.42 5.39 12.59
CA GLY A 24 -2.37 6.05 13.46
C GLY A 24 -2.37 7.57 13.30
N ILE A 25 -1.20 8.19 13.18
CA ILE A 25 -1.07 9.64 12.93
C ILE A 25 -1.69 10.00 11.58
N VAL A 26 -1.37 9.26 10.52
CA VAL A 26 -1.90 9.53 9.18
C VAL A 26 -3.42 9.37 9.15
N ILE A 27 -3.97 8.29 9.71
CA ILE A 27 -5.42 8.07 9.78
C ILE A 27 -6.10 9.19 10.59
N SER A 28 -5.51 9.61 11.70
CA SER A 28 -6.05 10.71 12.53
C SER A 28 -6.07 12.03 11.76
N PHE A 29 -5.01 12.32 10.99
CA PHE A 29 -4.96 13.49 10.13
C PHE A 29 -6.03 13.44 9.02
N LEU A 30 -6.21 12.28 8.37
CA LEU A 30 -7.24 12.11 7.35
C LEU A 30 -8.66 12.25 7.93
N ALA A 31 -8.91 11.70 9.11
CA ALA A 31 -10.17 11.87 9.82
C ALA A 31 -10.42 13.34 10.20
N TYR A 32 -9.39 14.04 10.67
CA TYR A 32 -9.47 15.48 10.95
C TYR A 32 -9.84 16.29 9.69
N GLN A 33 -9.17 16.03 8.57
CA GLN A 33 -9.47 16.69 7.29
C GLN A 33 -10.91 16.42 6.82
N LEU A 34 -11.39 15.19 6.96
CA LEU A 34 -12.74 14.82 6.55
C LEU A 34 -13.82 15.45 7.44
N ILE A 35 -13.62 15.46 8.77
CA ILE A 35 -14.64 15.93 9.73
C ILE A 35 -14.66 17.46 9.82
N VAL A 36 -13.48 18.11 9.83
CA VAL A 36 -13.38 19.56 10.05
C VAL A 36 -13.45 20.33 8.73
N ASN A 37 -12.75 19.85 7.71
CA ASN A 37 -12.67 20.55 6.42
C ASN A 37 -13.63 19.98 5.37
N GLY A 38 -14.27 18.83 5.64
CA GLY A 38 -15.15 18.17 4.67
C GLY A 38 -14.42 17.72 3.40
N GLN A 39 -13.10 17.54 3.46
CA GLN A 39 -12.24 17.27 2.30
C GLN A 39 -11.54 15.92 2.40
N VAL A 40 -11.39 15.26 1.25
CA VAL A 40 -10.62 14.03 1.11
C VAL A 40 -9.23 14.38 0.58
N ARG A 41 -8.17 14.14 1.38
CA ARG A 41 -6.78 14.56 1.07
C ARG A 41 -5.77 13.41 0.94
N TYR A 42 -6.23 12.20 0.63
CA TYR A 42 -5.34 11.07 0.37
C TYR A 42 -5.19 10.75 -1.13
N LEU A 43 -5.84 11.52 -2.00
CA LEU A 43 -5.66 11.48 -3.46
C LEU A 43 -4.92 12.76 -3.87
N ASP A 44 -3.81 12.62 -4.60
CA ASP A 44 -3.04 13.76 -5.11
C ASP A 44 -3.44 14.05 -6.57
N SER A 45 -4.59 14.70 -6.75
CA SER A 45 -5.14 15.07 -8.05
C SER A 45 -5.81 16.44 -7.98
N GLU A 46 -5.28 17.39 -8.76
CA GLU A 46 -5.87 18.72 -8.89
C GLU A 46 -7.31 18.66 -9.40
N SER A 47 -7.59 17.80 -10.38
CA SER A 47 -8.95 17.60 -10.90
C SER A 47 -9.92 17.07 -9.84
N PHE A 48 -9.46 16.23 -8.91
CA PHE A 48 -10.30 15.78 -7.80
C PHE A 48 -10.66 16.94 -6.87
N ASP A 49 -9.69 17.77 -6.50
CA ASP A 49 -9.92 18.93 -5.62
C ASP A 49 -10.88 19.94 -6.27
N LEU A 50 -10.74 20.16 -7.58
CA LEU A 50 -11.63 21.03 -8.35
C LEU A 50 -13.05 20.46 -8.48
N LEU A 51 -13.18 19.14 -8.71
CA LEU A 51 -14.48 18.47 -8.76
C LEU A 51 -15.16 18.43 -7.38
N TRP A 52 -14.39 18.30 -6.30
CA TRP A 52 -14.90 18.29 -4.92
C TRP A 52 -15.44 19.65 -4.48
N GLN A 53 -14.94 20.74 -5.06
CA GLN A 53 -15.42 22.10 -4.80
C GLN A 53 -16.58 22.51 -5.73
N SER A 54 -16.86 21.72 -6.77
CA SER A 54 -17.92 22.00 -7.73
C SER A 54 -19.29 21.58 -7.19
N GLU A 55 -20.30 22.44 -7.35
CA GLU A 55 -21.69 22.08 -7.04
C GLU A 55 -22.31 21.08 -8.02
N GLN A 56 -21.66 20.83 -9.17
CA GLN A 56 -22.19 19.94 -10.21
C GLN A 56 -21.96 18.46 -9.90
N VAL A 57 -21.04 18.12 -8.99
CA VAL A 57 -20.69 16.74 -8.65
C VAL A 57 -20.96 16.49 -7.17
N GLY A 58 -21.71 15.44 -6.88
CA GLY A 58 -21.99 15.08 -5.48
C GLY A 58 -20.75 14.55 -4.78
N ASN A 59 -20.33 15.20 -3.69
CA ASN A 59 -19.21 14.78 -2.85
C ASN A 59 -19.31 13.32 -2.36
N GLY A 60 -20.53 12.78 -2.23
CA GLY A 60 -20.74 11.37 -1.90
C GLY A 60 -20.21 10.39 -2.95
N VAL A 61 -20.32 10.73 -4.24
CA VAL A 61 -19.81 9.91 -5.35
C VAL A 61 -18.28 9.92 -5.37
N LEU A 62 -17.69 11.12 -5.25
CA LEU A 62 -16.23 11.28 -5.16
C LEU A 62 -15.67 10.55 -3.93
N PHE A 63 -16.37 10.64 -2.79
CA PHE A 63 -16.01 9.89 -1.59
C PHE A 63 -16.03 8.39 -1.86
N ALA A 64 -17.12 7.85 -2.42
CA ALA A 64 -17.26 6.43 -2.72
C ALA A 64 -16.18 5.92 -3.68
N LEU A 65 -15.79 6.71 -4.68
CA LEU A 65 -14.68 6.40 -5.59
C LEU A 65 -13.31 6.44 -4.91
N SER A 66 -13.14 7.26 -3.87
CA SER A 66 -11.89 7.36 -3.12
C SER A 66 -11.75 6.27 -2.04
N VAL A 67 -12.86 5.71 -1.52
CA VAL A 67 -12.86 4.68 -0.46
C VAL A 67 -11.98 3.46 -0.75
N PRO A 68 -11.98 2.87 -1.96
CA PRO A 68 -11.08 1.76 -2.29
C PRO A 68 -9.60 2.06 -2.08
N LEU A 69 -9.17 3.32 -2.28
CA LEU A 69 -7.79 3.72 -2.02
C LEU A 69 -7.48 3.68 -0.52
N LEU A 70 -8.38 4.23 0.31
CA LEU A 70 -8.24 4.19 1.76
C LEU A 70 -8.22 2.73 2.26
N ALA A 71 -9.12 1.90 1.76
CA ALA A 71 -9.16 0.48 2.09
C ALA A 71 -7.86 -0.25 1.69
N GLY A 72 -7.33 0.01 0.49
CA GLY A 72 -6.06 -0.56 0.04
C GLY A 72 -4.85 -0.07 0.85
N MET A 73 -4.86 1.19 1.31
CA MET A 73 -3.85 1.72 2.23
C MET A 73 -3.87 0.98 3.57
N LEU A 74 -5.05 0.80 4.18
CA LEU A 74 -5.21 0.05 5.42
C LEU A 74 -4.82 -1.42 5.25
N LEU A 75 -5.18 -2.02 4.12
CA LEU A 75 -4.81 -3.40 3.78
C LEU A 75 -3.28 -3.54 3.65
N SER A 76 -2.60 -2.56 3.07
CA SER A 76 -1.13 -2.52 2.98
C SER A 76 -0.49 -2.49 4.38
N VAL A 77 -1.01 -1.67 5.29
CA VAL A 77 -0.58 -1.63 6.70
C VAL A 77 -0.83 -2.97 7.39
N TYR A 78 -1.98 -3.59 7.16
CA TYR A 78 -2.31 -4.91 7.70
C TYR A 78 -1.29 -5.98 7.29
N TRP A 79 -0.90 -6.03 6.01
CA TRP A 79 0.10 -6.98 5.54
C TRP A 79 1.45 -6.79 6.23
N ILE A 80 1.90 -5.53 6.37
CA ILE A 80 3.17 -5.21 7.05
C ILE A 80 3.12 -5.66 8.52
N ILE A 81 2.03 -5.34 9.24
CA ILE A 81 1.88 -5.74 10.65
C ILE A 81 1.88 -7.26 10.79
N ARG A 82 1.18 -7.97 9.91
CA ARG A 82 1.11 -9.43 9.92
C ARG A 82 2.48 -10.05 9.64
N LEU A 83 3.24 -9.48 8.70
CA LEU A 83 4.59 -9.90 8.35
C LEU A 83 5.56 -9.67 9.51
N MET A 84 5.52 -8.51 10.15
CA MET A 84 6.32 -8.23 11.37
C MET A 84 5.98 -9.18 12.52
N LYS A 85 4.71 -9.57 12.68
CA LYS A 85 4.29 -10.55 13.70
C LYS A 85 4.84 -11.95 13.43
N LEU A 86 4.99 -12.34 12.17
CA LEU A 86 5.62 -13.62 11.80
C LEU A 86 7.13 -13.58 12.06
N PHE A 87 7.79 -12.47 11.71
CA PHE A 87 9.22 -12.28 11.97
C PHE A 87 9.55 -12.21 13.47
N SER A 88 8.71 -11.57 14.28
CA SER A 88 8.90 -11.57 15.74
C SER A 88 8.80 -12.96 16.37
N LYS A 89 8.17 -13.93 15.68
CA LYS A 89 8.11 -15.34 16.11
C LYS A 89 9.27 -16.18 15.56
N GLY A 90 10.21 -15.59 14.83
CA GLY A 90 11.31 -16.30 14.17
C GLY A 90 10.91 -17.05 12.89
N LEU A 91 9.66 -16.87 12.41
CA LEU A 91 9.14 -17.56 11.23
C LEU A 91 9.47 -16.78 9.95
N PHE A 92 10.76 -16.59 9.65
CA PHE A 92 11.18 -15.74 8.52
C PHE A 92 10.80 -16.30 7.14
N PHE A 93 10.85 -17.63 7.00
CA PHE A 93 10.70 -18.31 5.71
C PHE A 93 9.55 -19.33 5.71
N HIS A 94 8.52 -19.10 6.50
CA HIS A 94 7.32 -19.94 6.48
C HIS A 94 6.44 -19.53 5.29
N ASN A 95 5.67 -20.47 4.72
CA ASN A 95 4.74 -20.19 3.62
C ASN A 95 3.81 -18.99 3.90
N SER A 96 3.38 -18.81 5.16
CA SER A 96 2.59 -17.66 5.62
C SER A 96 3.27 -16.30 5.41
N CYS A 97 4.61 -16.22 5.51
CA CYS A 97 5.35 -14.99 5.21
C CYS A 97 5.32 -14.68 3.72
N TYR A 98 5.46 -15.70 2.89
CA TYR A 98 5.37 -15.55 1.43
C TYR A 98 3.98 -15.05 1.00
N THR A 99 2.90 -15.60 1.57
CA THR A 99 1.54 -15.09 1.34
C THR A 99 1.38 -13.63 1.77
N CYS A 100 1.98 -13.21 2.89
CA CYS A 100 1.94 -11.82 3.32
C CYS A 100 2.71 -10.90 2.37
N TYR A 101 3.86 -11.36 1.88
CA TYR A 101 4.71 -10.61 0.95
C TYR A 101 4.02 -10.43 -0.42
N LEU A 102 3.49 -11.50 -0.99
CA LEU A 102 2.71 -11.45 -2.23
C LEU A 102 1.43 -10.64 -2.05
N GLY A 103 0.72 -10.82 -0.94
CA GLY A 103 -0.49 -10.05 -0.63
C GLY A 103 -0.20 -8.56 -0.58
N PHE A 104 0.90 -8.15 0.06
CA PHE A 104 1.36 -6.76 0.08
C PHE A 104 1.67 -6.23 -1.32
N ILE A 105 2.45 -6.98 -2.12
CA ILE A 105 2.82 -6.58 -3.49
C ILE A 105 1.57 -6.41 -4.36
N TRP A 106 0.68 -7.40 -4.38
CA TRP A 106 -0.55 -7.32 -5.17
C TRP A 106 -1.46 -6.19 -4.71
N THR A 107 -1.56 -5.95 -3.40
CA THR A 107 -2.31 -4.82 -2.86
C THR A 107 -1.74 -3.50 -3.37
N LYS A 108 -0.41 -3.33 -3.36
CA LYS A 108 0.24 -2.11 -3.87
C LYS A 108 0.06 -1.96 -5.38
N ILE A 109 0.27 -3.01 -6.17
CA ILE A 109 0.04 -2.97 -7.63
C ILE A 109 -1.41 -2.58 -7.93
N ALA A 110 -2.39 -3.22 -7.29
CA ALA A 110 -3.80 -2.92 -7.49
C ALA A 110 -4.12 -1.46 -7.09
N LEU A 111 -3.54 -0.98 -5.99
CA LEU A 111 -3.72 0.39 -5.51
C LEU A 111 -3.14 1.40 -6.50
N GLU A 112 -1.93 1.19 -7.01
CA GLU A 112 -1.31 2.09 -7.99
C GLU A 112 -2.09 2.11 -9.32
N LEU A 113 -2.54 0.96 -9.80
CA LEU A 113 -3.35 0.86 -11.02
C LEU A 113 -4.71 1.55 -10.83
N TYR A 114 -5.36 1.33 -9.68
CA TYR A 114 -6.63 1.98 -9.38
C TYR A 114 -6.48 3.49 -9.25
N SER A 115 -5.45 3.97 -8.54
CA SER A 115 -5.15 5.40 -8.40
C SER A 115 -4.90 6.07 -9.75
N SER A 116 -4.12 5.42 -10.61
CA SER A 116 -3.83 5.91 -11.96
C SER A 116 -5.10 5.98 -12.81
N GLY A 117 -5.91 4.91 -12.78
CA GLY A 117 -7.19 4.85 -13.51
C GLY A 117 -8.23 5.83 -12.99
N LEU A 118 -8.29 6.05 -11.68
CA LEU A 118 -9.18 7.01 -11.06
C LEU A 118 -8.78 8.44 -11.43
N THR A 119 -7.49 8.79 -11.31
CA THR A 119 -6.97 10.11 -11.69
C THR A 119 -7.27 10.41 -13.15
N PHE A 120 -7.00 9.46 -14.04
CA PHE A 120 -7.32 9.60 -15.47
C PHE A 120 -8.82 9.81 -15.71
N SER A 121 -9.67 9.04 -14.99
CA SER A 121 -11.13 9.15 -15.13
C SER A 121 -11.65 10.49 -14.61
N LEU A 122 -11.07 11.02 -13.53
CA LEU A 122 -11.41 12.33 -12.96
C LEU A 122 -10.94 13.47 -13.86
N ASP A 123 -9.73 13.38 -14.42
CA ASP A 123 -9.22 14.35 -15.39
C ASP A 123 -10.10 14.39 -16.65
N TYR A 124 -10.52 13.21 -17.14
CA TYR A 124 -11.43 13.11 -18.28
C TYR A 124 -12.82 13.69 -17.96
N TRP A 125 -13.37 13.39 -16.78
CA TRP A 125 -14.66 13.94 -16.35
C TRP A 125 -14.60 15.46 -16.21
N TYR A 126 -13.55 15.99 -15.57
CA TYR A 126 -13.34 17.42 -15.44
C TYR A 126 -13.18 18.10 -16.81
N HIS A 127 -12.39 17.51 -17.72
CA HIS A 127 -12.25 18.00 -19.09
C HIS A 127 -13.60 18.03 -19.83
N SER A 128 -14.43 16.99 -19.68
CA SER A 128 -15.75 16.94 -20.32
C SER A 128 -16.71 18.03 -19.80
N LEU A 129 -16.58 18.43 -18.54
CA LEU A 129 -17.44 19.46 -17.93
C LEU A 129 -16.93 20.88 -18.25
N TYR A 130 -15.63 21.12 -18.14
CA TYR A 130 -15.05 22.47 -18.13
C TYR A 130 -14.16 22.78 -19.34
N HIS A 131 -13.92 21.82 -20.24
CA HIS A 131 -13.10 21.97 -21.45
C HIS A 131 -11.68 22.52 -21.21
N SER A 132 -11.15 22.44 -19.96
CA SER A 132 -10.02 23.27 -19.55
C SER A 132 -8.73 22.54 -19.13
N ASN A 133 -8.66 21.21 -19.12
CA ASN A 133 -7.45 20.48 -18.70
C ASN A 133 -6.88 19.53 -19.75
N GLN A 134 -5.55 19.39 -19.77
CA GLN A 134 -4.88 18.29 -20.47
C GLN A 134 -5.05 17.01 -19.65
N VAL A 135 -5.55 15.95 -20.29
CA VAL A 135 -5.67 14.63 -19.64
C VAL A 135 -4.27 14.01 -19.60
N VAL A 136 -3.68 13.90 -18.41
CA VAL A 136 -2.33 13.34 -18.23
C VAL A 136 -2.41 12.01 -17.51
N LEU A 137 -2.10 10.93 -18.22
CA LEU A 137 -1.96 9.62 -17.60
C LEU A 137 -0.60 9.52 -16.89
N LYS A 138 -0.60 9.72 -15.57
CA LYS A 138 0.57 9.45 -14.73
C LYS A 138 0.68 7.94 -14.49
N ILE A 139 1.70 7.32 -15.08
CA ILE A 139 2.03 5.92 -14.79
C ILE A 139 3.19 5.92 -13.78
N PRO A 140 3.01 5.41 -12.56
CA PRO A 140 4.06 5.35 -11.54
C PRO A 140 5.06 4.22 -11.84
N PHE A 141 5.74 4.30 -12.98
CA PHE A 141 6.62 3.24 -13.49
C PHE A 141 7.75 2.89 -12.50
N GLY A 142 8.32 3.88 -11.83
CA GLY A 142 9.38 3.67 -10.84
C GLY A 142 8.91 2.84 -9.64
N GLU A 143 7.70 3.09 -9.13
CA GLU A 143 7.14 2.32 -8.03
C GLU A 143 6.79 0.90 -8.47
N LEU A 144 6.21 0.74 -9.65
CA LEU A 144 5.90 -0.58 -10.22
C LEU A 144 7.17 -1.43 -10.43
N MET A 145 8.25 -0.82 -10.93
CA MET A 145 9.54 -1.51 -11.08
C MET A 145 10.12 -1.91 -9.72
N THR A 146 10.01 -1.05 -8.71
CA THR A 146 10.47 -1.34 -7.34
C THR A 146 9.68 -2.50 -6.73
N LEU A 147 8.36 -2.51 -6.90
CA LEU A 147 7.49 -3.61 -6.46
C LEU A 147 7.81 -4.92 -7.20
N GLY A 148 8.08 -4.85 -8.50
CA GLY A 148 8.53 -5.99 -9.30
C GLY A 148 9.84 -6.57 -8.79
N LEU A 149 10.82 -5.71 -8.48
CA LEU A 149 12.08 -6.13 -7.88
C LEU A 149 11.86 -6.83 -6.52
N PHE A 150 11.01 -6.28 -5.66
CA PHE A 150 10.67 -6.91 -4.39
C PHE A 150 9.96 -8.27 -4.56
N ALA A 151 9.15 -8.43 -5.59
CA ALA A 151 8.55 -9.73 -5.92
C ALA A 151 9.61 -10.76 -6.31
N VAL A 152 10.58 -10.37 -7.16
CA VAL A 152 11.70 -11.22 -7.55
C VAL A 152 12.56 -11.60 -6.36
N VAL A 153 12.92 -10.62 -5.50
CA VAL A 153 13.70 -10.89 -4.28
C VAL A 153 12.98 -11.86 -3.35
N ALA A 154 11.67 -11.67 -3.14
CA ALA A 154 10.87 -12.58 -2.33
C ALA A 154 10.84 -14.01 -2.89
N TYR A 155 10.76 -14.14 -4.22
CA TYR A 155 10.83 -15.43 -4.89
C TYR A 155 12.21 -16.10 -4.75
N LEU A 156 13.30 -15.34 -4.95
CA LEU A 156 14.66 -15.85 -4.79
C LEU A 156 14.94 -16.32 -3.36
N LEU A 157 14.48 -15.58 -2.35
CA LEU A 157 14.60 -15.97 -0.95
C LEU A 157 13.83 -17.26 -0.63
N LYS A 158 12.68 -17.46 -1.27
CA LYS A 158 11.91 -18.71 -1.14
C LYS A 158 12.67 -19.88 -1.77
N ALA A 159 13.14 -19.73 -3.00
CA ALA A 159 13.87 -20.77 -3.71
C ALA A 159 15.18 -21.16 -2.99
N ALA A 160 15.94 -20.18 -2.49
CA ALA A 160 17.15 -20.43 -1.72
C ALA A 160 16.88 -21.25 -0.44
N LYS A 161 15.75 -20.99 0.22
CA LYS A 161 15.35 -21.70 1.44
C LYS A 161 14.87 -23.13 1.15
N GLU A 162 14.18 -23.36 0.02
CA GLU A 162 13.83 -24.71 -0.43
C GLU A 162 15.08 -25.55 -0.72
N ILE A 163 16.10 -24.98 -1.35
CA ILE A 163 17.40 -25.65 -1.60
C ILE A 163 18.15 -25.95 -0.30
N GLU A 164 18.11 -25.06 0.71
CA GLU A 164 18.74 -25.29 2.02
C GLU A 164 18.03 -26.41 2.80
N ASP A 165 16.70 -26.48 2.71
CA ASP A 165 15.90 -27.52 3.35
C ASP A 165 16.13 -28.89 2.68
N GLU A 166 16.18 -28.96 1.34
CA GLU A 166 16.52 -30.19 0.60
C GLU A 166 17.92 -30.70 0.98
N ASN A 167 18.94 -29.83 0.98
CA ASN A 167 20.30 -30.24 1.34
C ASN A 167 20.45 -30.73 2.79
N LYS A 168 19.55 -30.32 3.70
CA LYS A 168 19.52 -30.84 5.09
C LYS A 168 18.84 -32.19 5.22
N GLU A 169 17.98 -32.58 4.28
CA GLU A 169 17.40 -33.93 4.26
C GLU A 169 18.36 -34.98 3.68
N PHE A 170 19.36 -34.56 2.89
CA PHE A 170 20.36 -35.45 2.29
C PHE A 170 21.62 -35.71 3.15
N VAL A 171 21.81 -34.99 4.27
CA VAL A 171 22.95 -35.16 5.22
C VAL A 171 22.45 -35.78 6.52
#